data_AF-A0A0A9XK83-F1
#
_entry.id   AF-A0A0A9XK83-F1
#
_cell.length_a   1.000
_cell.length_b   1.000
_cell.length_c   1.000
_cell.angle_alpha   90.00
_cell.angle_beta   90.00
_cell.angle_gamma   90.00
#
_symmetry.space_group_name_H-M   'P 1'
#
loop_
_entity.id
_entity.type
_entity.pdbx_description
1 polymer ?
#
loop_
_entity_poly.entity_id
_entity_poly.type
_entity_poly.pdbx_seq_one_letter_code
_entity_poly.pdbx_strand_id
1 'polypeptide(L)'
;LEMNLKNQVMTTNLWVEQKWVDYKLRWDPEEYGGVEMLYVPSEHIWLPDIVLYNNADGNYEVTLMTKATLRYTGEVIWRPPAIYKSSCEINVLYFPFDEQSCTMKFGSWTYNGIQVDLKHMDQISGSNIVPVGIDLSDFYLSVEWDILAVPATRNEEYYPCCTE
;
A
#
# COMPACT_ATOMS: atom_id res chain seq x y z
N LEU A 1 -3.12 -10.17 12.19
CA LEU A 1 -1.96 -9.38 12.67
C LEU A 1 -1.19 -10.25 13.65
N GLU A 2 0.13 -10.36 13.51
CA GLU A 2 1.00 -11.06 14.45
C GLU A 2 2.22 -10.19 14.77
N MET A 3 2.61 -10.10 16.05
CA MET A 3 3.79 -9.34 16.48
C MET A 3 4.81 -10.27 17.13
N ASN A 4 6.01 -10.32 16.57
CA ASN A 4 7.13 -11.06 17.12
C ASN A 4 8.02 -10.13 17.96
N LEU A 5 7.78 -10.11 19.27
CA LEU A 5 8.52 -9.29 20.25
C LEU A 5 10.04 -9.53 20.21
N LYS A 6 10.47 -10.78 20.00
CA LYS A 6 11.89 -11.17 20.00
C LYS A 6 12.63 -10.69 18.76
N ASN A 7 11.97 -10.80 17.60
CA ASN A 7 12.58 -10.43 16.32
C ASN A 7 12.28 -8.98 15.92
N GLN A 8 11.43 -8.26 16.67
CA GLN A 8 11.01 -6.89 16.37
C GLN A 8 10.34 -6.77 14.98
N VAL A 9 9.46 -7.73 14.68
CA VAL A 9 8.76 -7.83 13.40
C VAL A 9 7.25 -7.86 13.61
N MET A 10 6.54 -7.03 12.85
CA MET A 10 5.08 -7.03 12.74
C MET A 10 4.67 -7.63 11.39
N THR A 11 3.89 -8.71 11.44
CA THR A 11 3.36 -9.41 10.26
C THR A 11 1.89 -9.05 10.05
N THR A 12 1.59 -8.49 8.88
CA THR A 12 0.23 -8.07 8.47
C THR A 12 -0.13 -8.66 7.13
N ASN A 13 -1.34 -9.20 7.00
CA ASN A 13 -1.92 -9.53 5.71
C ASN A 13 -2.79 -8.36 5.26
N LEU A 14 -2.40 -7.70 4.17
CA LEU A 14 -3.02 -6.45 3.70
C LEU A 14 -3.35 -6.56 2.22
N TRP A 15 -4.41 -5.85 1.84
CA TRP A 15 -4.75 -5.57 0.45
C TRP A 15 -4.35 -4.12 0.19
N VAL A 16 -3.33 -3.92 -0.64
CA VAL A 16 -2.91 -2.56 -1.00
C VAL A 16 -3.63 -2.18 -2.28
N GLU A 17 -4.71 -1.41 -2.15
CA GLU A 17 -5.41 -0.90 -3.32
C GLU A 17 -4.59 0.21 -3.99
N GLN A 18 -4.34 0.03 -5.28
CA GLN A 18 -3.59 0.96 -6.12
C GLN A 18 -4.49 1.39 -7.26
N LYS A 19 -4.49 2.70 -7.52
CA LYS A 19 -5.34 3.31 -8.53
C LYS A 19 -4.55 4.33 -9.32
N TRP A 20 -4.55 4.19 -10.64
CA TRP A 20 -3.91 5.14 -11.55
C TRP A 20 -4.69 5.25 -12.86
N VAL A 21 -4.29 6.19 -13.71
CA VAL A 21 -4.89 6.39 -15.03
C VAL A 21 -3.82 6.24 -16.09
N ASP A 22 -4.01 5.28 -17.00
CA ASP A 22 -3.16 5.09 -18.17
C ASP A 22 -3.87 5.60 -19.43
N TYR A 23 -3.22 6.52 -20.15
CA TYR A 23 -3.77 7.10 -21.38
C TYR A 23 -3.78 6.12 -22.56
N LYS A 24 -2.91 5.09 -22.55
CA LYS A 24 -2.82 4.09 -23.62
C LYS A 24 -3.90 3.03 -23.54
N LEU A 25 -4.51 2.86 -22.37
CA LEU A 25 -5.53 1.85 -22.08
C LEU A 25 -6.96 2.42 -22.15
N ARG A 26 -7.16 3.45 -22.98
CA ARG A 26 -8.48 4.06 -23.22
C ARG A 26 -9.09 3.50 -24.50
N TRP A 27 -10.40 3.26 -24.48
CA TRP A 27 -11.16 2.86 -25.66
C TRP A 27 -12.57 3.45 -25.63
N ASP A 28 -13.21 3.47 -26.79
CA ASP A 28 -14.62 3.87 -26.92
C ASP A 28 -15.53 2.64 -26.75
N PRO A 29 -16.40 2.58 -25.73
CA PRO A 29 -17.34 1.47 -25.58
C PRO A 29 -18.20 1.22 -26.83
N GLU A 30 -18.53 2.24 -27.63
CA GLU A 30 -19.37 2.09 -28.83
C GLU A 30 -18.70 1.22 -29.91
N GLU A 31 -17.37 1.29 -30.04
CA GLU A 31 -16.61 0.48 -31.00
C GLU A 31 -16.47 -0.99 -30.55
N TYR A 32 -16.63 -1.25 -29.25
CA TYR A 32 -16.42 -2.57 -28.63
C TYR A 32 -17.71 -3.18 -28.07
N GLY A 33 -18.88 -2.80 -28.60
CA GLY A 33 -20.16 -3.41 -28.23
C GLY A 33 -20.64 -3.08 -26.81
N GLY A 34 -20.29 -1.89 -26.30
CA GLY A 34 -20.69 -1.39 -24.98
C GLY A 34 -19.81 -1.88 -23.83
N VAL A 35 -18.61 -2.41 -24.10
CA VAL A 35 -17.71 -2.88 -23.05
C VAL A 35 -17.09 -1.70 -22.31
N GLU A 36 -17.42 -1.53 -21.04
CA GLU A 36 -16.90 -0.45 -20.20
C GLU A 36 -15.75 -0.88 -19.27
N MET A 37 -15.64 -2.18 -18.99
CA MET A 37 -14.70 -2.75 -18.01
C MET A 37 -14.09 -4.06 -18.50
N LEU A 38 -12.79 -4.23 -18.24
CA LEU A 38 -12.02 -5.42 -18.56
C LEU A 38 -11.19 -5.88 -17.36
N TYR A 39 -10.99 -7.20 -17.25
CA TYR A 39 -10.06 -7.80 -16.29
C TYR A 39 -8.82 -8.27 -17.04
N VAL A 40 -7.69 -7.61 -16.77
CA VAL A 40 -6.42 -7.89 -17.45
C VAL A 40 -5.40 -8.45 -16.45
N PRO A 41 -4.57 -9.44 -16.83
CA PRO A 41 -3.43 -9.83 -16.01
C PRO A 41 -2.51 -8.63 -15.79
N SER A 42 -2.10 -8.40 -14.54
CA SER A 42 -1.25 -7.26 -14.16
C SER A 42 0.12 -7.29 -14.85
N GLU A 43 0.63 -8.48 -15.19
CA GLU A 43 1.89 -8.69 -15.90
C GLU A 43 1.93 -8.08 -17.32
N HIS A 44 0.77 -7.80 -17.94
CA HIS A 44 0.70 -7.25 -19.29
C HIS A 44 0.54 -5.72 -19.33
N ILE A 45 0.43 -5.08 -18.17
CA ILE A 45 0.29 -3.62 -18.05
C ILE A 45 1.43 -3.06 -17.22
N TRP A 46 1.65 -1.75 -17.35
CA TRP A 46 2.56 -1.07 -16.44
C TRP A 46 1.95 -1.03 -15.03
N LEU A 47 2.75 -1.33 -14.02
CA LEU A 47 2.39 -1.28 -12.60
C LEU A 47 3.37 -0.36 -11.87
N PRO A 48 2.91 0.46 -10.92
CA PRO A 48 3.81 1.20 -10.05
C PRO A 48 4.53 0.24 -9.08
N ASP A 49 5.80 0.48 -8.84
CA ASP A 49 6.69 -0.36 -8.03
C ASP A 49 6.65 0.03 -6.54
N ILE A 50 5.48 -0.11 -5.94
CA ILE A 50 5.27 0.23 -4.52
C ILE A 50 5.86 -0.86 -3.62
N VAL A 51 6.87 -0.49 -2.82
CA VAL A 51 7.58 -1.38 -1.90
C VAL A 51 7.45 -0.91 -0.45
N LEU A 52 7.61 -1.85 0.48
CA LEU A 52 7.75 -1.57 1.90
C LEU A 52 9.23 -1.33 2.25
N TYR A 53 9.60 -0.10 2.59
CA TYR A 53 10.99 0.28 2.88
C TYR A 53 11.52 -0.34 4.16
N ASN A 54 10.71 -0.39 5.23
CA ASN A 54 11.09 -0.98 6.50
C ASN A 54 10.76 -2.48 6.57
N ASN A 55 11.03 -3.22 5.50
CA ASN A 55 10.80 -4.65 5.43
C ASN A 55 11.87 -5.43 6.21
N ALA A 56 11.44 -6.39 7.03
CA ALA A 56 12.33 -7.22 7.84
C ALA A 56 12.70 -8.57 7.17
N ASP A 57 11.99 -8.99 6.11
CA ASP A 57 12.13 -10.32 5.50
C ASP A 57 13.10 -10.35 4.29
N GLY A 58 13.51 -9.18 3.78
CA GLY A 58 14.43 -9.04 2.64
C GLY A 58 13.82 -9.30 1.26
N ASN A 59 12.61 -9.87 1.18
CA ASN A 59 11.85 -10.01 -0.07
C ASN A 59 10.86 -8.86 -0.23
N TYR A 60 11.12 -7.95 -1.18
CA TYR A 60 10.30 -6.76 -1.43
C TYR A 60 9.18 -6.95 -2.46
N GLU A 61 9.15 -8.10 -3.14
CA GLU A 61 8.18 -8.37 -4.21
C GLU A 61 6.82 -8.83 -3.67
N VAL A 62 5.76 -8.35 -4.31
CA VAL A 62 4.39 -8.83 -4.13
C VAL A 62 4.32 -10.26 -4.66
N THR A 63 4.09 -11.22 -3.78
CA THR A 63 4.13 -12.66 -4.12
C THR A 63 2.98 -13.13 -5.00
N LEU A 64 1.89 -12.36 -5.10
CA LEU A 64 0.67 -12.72 -5.83
C LEU A 64 0.26 -11.62 -6.81
N MET A 65 0.56 -11.84 -8.09
CA MET A 65 0.09 -11.00 -9.20
C MET A 65 -1.38 -11.30 -9.50
N THR A 66 -2.28 -10.50 -8.94
CA THR A 66 -3.72 -10.58 -9.25
C THR A 66 -4.05 -9.84 -10.55
N LYS A 67 -5.22 -10.13 -11.14
CA LYS A 67 -5.73 -9.37 -12.29
C LYS A 67 -6.06 -7.94 -11.86
N ALA A 68 -5.75 -6.97 -12.72
CA ALA A 68 -6.18 -5.59 -12.58
C ALA A 68 -7.53 -5.37 -13.27
N THR A 69 -8.31 -4.45 -12.72
CA THR A 69 -9.57 -3.99 -13.32
C THR A 69 -9.28 -2.73 -14.10
N LEU A 70 -9.61 -2.74 -15.39
CA LEU A 70 -9.40 -1.63 -16.31
C LEU A 70 -10.76 -1.09 -16.75
N ARG A 71 -10.96 0.22 -16.66
CA ARG A 71 -12.15 0.92 -17.19
C ARG A 71 -11.83 1.63 -18.51
N TYR A 72 -12.82 1.79 -19.38
CA TYR A 72 -12.68 2.44 -20.70
C TYR A 72 -12.07 3.86 -20.65
N THR A 73 -12.22 4.55 -19.51
CA THR A 73 -11.60 5.86 -19.25
C THR A 73 -10.07 5.79 -19.07
N GLY A 74 -9.48 4.60 -19.09
CA GLY A 74 -8.07 4.34 -18.80
C GLY A 74 -7.77 4.24 -17.32
N GLU A 75 -8.79 4.19 -16.45
CA GLU A 75 -8.58 4.00 -15.01
C GLU A 75 -8.25 2.54 -14.74
N VAL A 76 -7.14 2.30 -14.06
CA VAL A 76 -6.70 0.98 -13.62
C VAL A 76 -6.81 0.90 -12.10
N ILE A 77 -7.42 -0.18 -11.63
CA ILE A 77 -7.49 -0.52 -10.21
C ILE A 77 -6.85 -1.88 -10.01
N TRP A 78 -5.85 -1.95 -9.14
CA TRP A 78 -5.13 -3.17 -8.81
C TRP A 78 -5.06 -3.35 -7.30
N ARG A 79 -5.42 -4.55 -6.83
CA ARG A 79 -5.54 -4.90 -5.40
C ARG A 79 -4.84 -6.23 -5.14
N PRO A 80 -3.50 -6.26 -5.10
CA PRO A 80 -2.79 -7.46 -4.71
C PRO A 80 -2.92 -7.70 -3.20
N PRO A 81 -3.26 -8.93 -2.77
CA PRO A 81 -3.09 -9.36 -1.39
C PRO A 81 -1.61 -9.67 -1.15
N ALA A 82 -1.04 -9.16 -0.07
CA ALA A 82 0.35 -9.42 0.30
C ALA A 82 0.52 -9.54 1.82
N ILE A 83 1.46 -10.39 2.22
CA ILE A 83 1.92 -10.52 3.60
C ILE A 83 3.11 -9.58 3.76
N TYR A 84 2.92 -8.51 4.51
CA TYR A 84 3.97 -7.56 4.84
C TYR A 84 4.57 -7.88 6.21
N LYS A 85 5.90 -7.91 6.26
CA LYS A 85 6.69 -8.07 7.49
C LYS A 85 7.47 -6.79 7.73
N SER A 86 6.91 -5.90 8.53
CA SER A 86 7.55 -4.62 8.85
C SER A 86 8.44 -4.75 10.08
N SER A 87 9.60 -4.09 10.04
CA SER A 87 10.42 -3.88 11.23
C SER A 87 9.75 -2.82 12.11
N CYS A 88 9.54 -3.18 13.38
CA CYS A 88 8.90 -2.34 14.37
C CYS A 88 9.72 -2.37 15.66
N GLU A 89 10.12 -1.20 16.16
CA GLU A 89 10.82 -1.09 17.43
C GLU A 89 9.83 -1.29 18.58
N ILE A 90 10.10 -2.30 19.41
CA ILE A 90 9.19 -2.74 20.46
C ILE A 90 9.74 -2.31 21.82
N ASN A 91 8.89 -1.65 22.61
CA ASN A 91 9.23 -1.21 23.95
C ASN A 91 8.55 -2.09 25.01
N VAL A 92 9.34 -2.87 25.75
CA VAL A 92 8.85 -3.85 26.75
C VAL A 92 8.81 -3.31 28.18
N LEU A 93 8.88 -1.99 28.39
CA LEU A 93 8.95 -1.40 29.73
C LEU A 93 7.74 -1.74 30.62
N TYR A 94 6.54 -1.85 30.03
CA TYR A 94 5.28 -2.05 30.75
C TYR A 94 4.63 -3.42 30.50
N PHE A 95 5.40 -4.38 29.97
CA PHE A 95 4.89 -5.71 29.65
C PHE A 95 4.19 -6.36 30.87
N PRO A 96 3.00 -6.98 30.72
CA PRO A 96 2.23 -7.24 29.48
C PRO A 96 1.17 -6.18 29.13
N PHE A 97 1.19 -5.02 29.79
CA PHE A 97 0.25 -3.91 29.55
C PHE A 97 0.93 -2.78 28.76
N ASP A 98 1.59 -3.16 27.68
CA ASP A 98 2.35 -2.28 26.81
C ASP A 98 1.54 -1.84 25.59
N GLU A 99 1.83 -0.63 25.11
CA GLU A 99 1.34 -0.10 23.84
C GLU A 99 2.49 -0.05 22.85
N GLN A 100 2.23 -0.48 21.61
CA GLN A 100 3.25 -0.52 20.56
C GLN A 100 2.87 0.38 19.39
N SER A 101 3.84 1.13 18.87
CA SER A 101 3.67 2.02 17.71
C SER A 101 4.53 1.53 16.55
N CYS A 102 3.91 0.72 15.68
CA CYS A 102 4.57 0.20 14.49
C CYS A 102 4.24 1.05 13.25
N THR A 103 5.23 1.31 12.41
CA THR A 103 5.05 2.07 11.16
C THR A 103 5.26 1.16 9.95
N MET A 104 4.53 1.41 8.88
CA MET A 104 4.75 0.78 7.57
C MET A 104 5.03 1.87 6.55
N LYS A 105 6.21 1.85 5.95
CA LYS A 105 6.67 2.87 5.00
C LYS A 105 6.54 2.36 3.58
N PHE A 106 5.50 2.79 2.88
CA PHE A 106 5.30 2.50 1.46
C PHE A 106 5.88 3.62 0.60
N GLY A 107 6.54 3.25 -0.51
CA GLY A 107 7.02 4.20 -1.50
C GLY A 107 7.38 3.51 -2.80
N SER A 108 7.55 4.29 -3.87
CA SER A 108 8.09 3.79 -5.14
C SER A 108 9.60 3.60 -5.00
N TRP A 109 10.11 2.47 -5.50
CA TRP A 109 11.54 2.17 -5.44
C TRP A 109 12.35 2.89 -6.52
N THR A 110 11.81 2.96 -7.73
CA THR A 110 12.54 3.40 -8.93
C THR A 110 12.15 4.81 -9.36
N TYR A 111 10.90 5.21 -9.17
CA TYR A 111 10.40 6.50 -9.61
C TYR A 111 10.56 7.58 -8.52
N ASN A 112 10.93 8.78 -8.94
CA ASN A 112 10.99 9.94 -8.06
C ASN A 112 9.58 10.57 -7.88
N GLY A 113 9.46 11.53 -6.95
CA GLY A 113 8.19 12.20 -6.66
C GLY A 113 7.64 13.06 -7.80
N ILE A 114 8.46 13.38 -8.80
CA ILE A 114 8.05 14.14 -10.00
C ILE A 114 7.38 13.21 -11.01
N GLN A 115 7.83 11.95 -11.10
CA GLN A 115 7.29 10.93 -12.01
C GLN A 115 6.06 10.25 -11.43
N VAL A 116 6.11 9.86 -10.14
CA VAL A 116 5.03 9.18 -9.44
C VAL A 116 4.71 9.93 -8.16
N ASP A 117 3.58 10.64 -8.16
CA ASP A 117 3.05 11.31 -6.99
C ASP A 117 2.11 10.37 -6.22
N LEU A 118 2.63 9.78 -5.13
CA LEU A 118 1.86 8.89 -4.27
C LEU A 118 0.94 9.67 -3.35
N LYS A 119 -0.35 9.32 -3.39
CA LYS A 119 -1.39 9.90 -2.53
C LYS A 119 -2.24 8.80 -1.93
N HIS A 120 -2.63 9.00 -0.68
CA HIS A 120 -3.62 8.13 -0.05
C HIS A 120 -5.01 8.41 -0.65
N MET A 121 -5.85 7.38 -0.81
CA MET A 121 -7.17 7.54 -1.45
C MET A 121 -8.07 8.52 -0.69
N ASP A 122 -8.05 8.45 0.64
CA ASP A 122 -8.79 9.36 1.53
C ASP A 122 -8.05 10.67 1.85
N GLN A 123 -6.97 10.99 1.12
CA GLN A 123 -6.24 12.23 1.34
C GLN A 123 -7.05 13.45 0.89
N ILE A 124 -7.30 14.37 1.82
CA ILE A 124 -7.99 15.63 1.54
C ILE A 124 -7.00 16.66 0.97
N SER A 125 -7.44 17.45 -0.01
CA SER A 125 -6.64 18.53 -0.59
C SER A 125 -6.16 19.52 0.49
N GLY A 126 -4.85 19.64 0.65
CA GLY A 126 -4.22 20.52 1.65
C GLY A 126 -3.87 19.85 2.99
N SER A 127 -4.20 18.57 3.19
CA SER A 127 -3.73 17.78 4.33
C SER A 127 -2.86 16.62 3.86
N ASN A 128 -1.77 16.38 4.58
CA ASN A 128 -0.95 15.16 4.41
C ASN A 128 -1.30 14.08 5.43
N ILE A 129 -2.20 14.38 6.38
CA ILE A 129 -2.59 13.47 7.46
C ILE A 129 -3.95 12.89 7.13
N VAL A 130 -4.05 11.57 7.19
CA VAL A 130 -5.28 10.80 7.10
C VAL A 130 -5.50 10.11 8.45
N PRO A 131 -6.57 10.45 9.20
CA PRO A 131 -6.78 9.93 10.55
C PRO A 131 -7.05 8.42 10.58
N VAL A 132 -7.70 7.90 9.54
CA VAL A 132 -7.97 6.47 9.33
C VAL A 132 -7.43 6.10 7.97
N GLY A 133 -6.18 5.61 7.94
CA GLY A 133 -5.46 5.25 6.72
C GLY A 133 -5.51 3.77 6.37
N ILE A 134 -6.15 2.95 7.18
CA ILE A 134 -6.34 1.52 6.90
C ILE A 134 -7.80 1.20 7.14
N ASP A 135 -8.45 0.63 6.14
CA ASP A 135 -9.80 0.09 6.30
C ASP A 135 -9.74 -1.20 7.11
N LEU A 136 -10.47 -1.22 8.23
CA LEU A 136 -10.56 -2.34 9.16
C LEU A 136 -11.89 -3.08 9.05
N SER A 137 -12.72 -2.78 8.04
CA SER A 137 -14.04 -3.41 7.85
C SER A 137 -13.99 -4.94 7.77
N ASP A 138 -12.96 -5.47 7.10
CA ASP A 138 -12.70 -6.92 6.97
C ASP A 138 -11.61 -7.42 7.94
N PHE A 139 -11.27 -6.65 8.97
CA PHE A 139 -10.21 -7.03 9.91
C PHE A 139 -10.65 -8.17 10.82
N TYR A 140 -9.87 -9.25 10.82
CA TYR A 140 -10.01 -10.32 11.81
C TYR A 140 -9.25 -9.95 13.09
N LEU A 141 -9.99 -9.79 14.19
CA LEU A 141 -9.43 -9.44 15.50
C LEU A 141 -8.34 -10.42 15.92
N SER A 142 -7.22 -9.89 16.41
CA SER A 142 -6.21 -10.69 17.07
C SER A 142 -6.66 -10.99 18.50
N VAL A 143 -6.26 -12.15 19.02
CA VAL A 143 -6.53 -12.52 20.43
C VAL A 143 -5.57 -11.81 21.38
N GLU A 144 -4.41 -11.37 20.88
CA GLU A 144 -3.31 -10.83 21.69
C GLU A 144 -3.19 -9.31 21.62
N TRP A 145 -3.66 -8.68 20.54
CA TRP A 145 -3.43 -7.25 20.26
C TRP A 145 -4.70 -6.56 19.78
N ASP A 146 -5.03 -5.45 20.42
CA ASP A 146 -6.09 -4.54 19.99
C ASP A 146 -5.51 -3.38 19.18
N ILE A 147 -6.14 -3.05 18.06
CA ILE A 147 -5.75 -1.90 17.23
C ILE A 147 -6.43 -0.66 17.80
N LEU A 148 -5.64 0.27 18.35
CA LEU A 148 -6.13 1.53 18.91
C LEU A 148 -6.33 2.61 17.84
N ALA A 149 -5.39 2.74 16.89
CA ALA A 149 -5.42 3.73 15.84
C ALA A 149 -4.60 3.29 14.62
N VAL A 150 -4.99 3.78 13.44
CA VAL A 150 -4.31 3.51 12.15
C VAL A 150 -4.18 4.77 11.31
N PRO A 151 -3.47 5.82 11.77
CA PRO A 151 -3.27 7.01 10.98
C PRO A 151 -2.30 6.74 9.81
N ALA A 152 -2.52 7.39 8.68
CA ALA A 152 -1.56 7.47 7.58
C ALA A 152 -1.08 8.91 7.40
N THR A 153 0.19 9.07 7.02
CA THR A 153 0.76 10.39 6.74
C THR A 153 1.61 10.30 5.47
N ARG A 154 1.41 11.26 4.57
CA ARG A 154 2.25 11.44 3.38
C ARG A 154 3.47 12.28 3.74
N ASN A 155 4.66 11.73 3.52
CA ASN A 155 5.93 12.42 3.71
C ASN A 155 6.64 12.58 2.36
N GLU A 156 7.22 13.75 2.13
CA GLU A 156 8.13 13.99 1.01
C GLU A 156 9.54 14.16 1.61
N GLU A 157 10.44 13.26 1.26
CA GLU A 157 11.84 13.30 1.71
C GLU A 157 12.76 13.47 0.50
N TYR A 158 13.77 14.32 0.65
CA TYR A 158 14.84 14.49 -0.34
C TYR A 158 16.09 13.77 0.17
N TYR A 159 16.53 12.76 -0.57
CA TYR A 159 17.69 11.97 -0.18
C TYR A 159 18.99 12.66 -0.59
N PRO A 160 20.05 12.67 0.23
CA PRO A 160 21.31 13.34 -0.09
C PRO A 160 22.00 12.82 -1.37
N CYS A 161 21.67 11.60 -1.80
CA CYS A 161 22.22 10.99 -3.01
C CYS A 161 21.64 11.56 -4.31
N CYS A 162 20.44 12.15 -4.28
CA CYS A 162 19.72 12.60 -5.47
C CYS A 162 19.08 13.97 -5.23
N THR A 163 19.25 14.92 -6.16
CA THR A 163 18.61 16.25 -6.09
C THR A 163 17.17 16.23 -6.61
N GLU A 164 16.53 15.07 -6.62
CA GLU A 164 15.19 14.80 -7.14
C GLU A 164 14.25 14.32 -6.03
#